data_AF-A0AAE3JRL8-F1
#
_entry.id   AF-A0AAE3JRL8-F1
#
_cell.length_a   1.000
_cell.length_b   1.000
_cell.length_c   1.000
_cell.angle_alpha   90.00
_cell.angle_beta   90.00
_cell.angle_gamma   90.00
#
_symmetry.space_group_name_H-M   'P 1'
#
loop_
_entity.id
_entity.type
_entity.pdbx_description
1 polymer ?
#
loop_
_entity_poly.entity_id
_entity_poly.type
_entity_poly.pdbx_seq_one_letter_code
_entity_poly.pdbx_strand_id
1 'polypeptide(L)'
;MKNLPTIILILLLGLNANGQDNGNSQKRPPIIDMHLHTGLPHKVPAGAPSLCRPAPCKGDAGAAANSAENLKKTLEQMDRYNIVKGFLSGVNWPEVGEWAKAAPGRFIASPFVLKPGSVNLEQLKSEYRSGHFRGMGEIGTQLMGIPPQRSIAGTLF
;
A
#
# COMPACT_ATOMS: atom_id res chain seq x y z
N MET A 1 43.60 -27.02 -46.07
CA MET A 1 42.75 -27.17 -44.87
C MET A 1 43.44 -26.67 -43.57
N LYS A 2 44.31 -25.64 -43.63
CA LYS A 2 45.07 -25.16 -42.44
C LYS A 2 44.32 -24.13 -41.57
N ASN A 3 43.21 -23.58 -42.07
CA ASN A 3 42.49 -22.49 -41.40
C ASN A 3 41.22 -22.98 -40.67
N LEU A 4 40.92 -24.28 -40.77
CA LEU A 4 39.76 -24.90 -40.13
C LEU A 4 39.78 -24.80 -38.59
N PRO A 5 40.91 -25.03 -37.88
CA PRO A 5 40.93 -24.87 -36.42
C PRO A 5 40.72 -23.41 -35.98
N THR A 6 41.21 -22.44 -36.75
CA THR A 6 41.04 -21.01 -36.47
C THR A 6 39.59 -20.57 -36.62
N ILE A 7 38.90 -21.07 -37.66
CA ILE A 7 37.48 -20.77 -37.89
C ILE A 7 36.61 -21.36 -36.77
N ILE A 8 36.90 -22.58 -36.31
CA ILE A 8 36.19 -23.22 -35.20
C ILE A 8 36.38 -22.44 -33.88
N LEU A 9 37.60 -21.95 -33.62
CA LEU A 9 37.88 -21.16 -32.42
C LEU A 9 37.13 -19.81 -32.42
N ILE A 10 37.02 -19.14 -33.57
CA ILE A 10 36.26 -17.89 -33.72
C ILE A 10 34.76 -18.14 -33.50
N LEU A 11 34.21 -19.25 -34.01
CA LEU A 11 32.81 -19.63 -33.81
C LEU A 11 32.49 -19.95 -32.35
N LEU A 12 33.39 -20.62 -31.63
CA LEU A 12 33.23 -20.95 -30.21
C LEU A 12 33.31 -19.71 -29.30
N LEU A 13 34.11 -18.71 -29.68
CA LEU A 13 34.15 -17.41 -28.98
C LEU A 13 32.88 -16.58 -29.24
N GLY A 14 32.33 -16.63 -30.46
CA GLY A 14 31.09 -15.91 -30.80
C GLY A 14 29.82 -16.45 -30.11
N LEU A 15 29.78 -17.76 -29.78
CA LEU A 15 28.64 -18.38 -29.09
C LEU A 15 28.53 -17.99 -27.61
N ASN A 16 29.63 -17.59 -26.96
CA ASN A 16 29.59 -17.12 -25.56
C ASN A 16 29.20 -15.65 -25.42
N ALA A 17 29.26 -14.86 -26.50
CA ALA A 17 28.93 -13.43 -26.47
C ALA A 17 27.42 -13.13 -26.59
N ASN A 18 26.60 -14.13 -26.92
CA ASN A 18 25.14 -14.04 -26.98
C ASN A 18 24.45 -14.82 -25.86
N GLY A 19 25.11 -14.94 -24.70
CA GLY A 19 24.39 -15.17 -23.46
C GLY A 19 23.48 -13.97 -23.24
N GLN A 20 22.24 -14.03 -23.73
CA GLN A 20 21.20 -13.11 -23.32
C GLN A 20 21.17 -13.19 -21.80
N ASP A 21 21.66 -12.13 -21.16
CA ASP A 21 21.48 -11.91 -19.75
C ASP A 21 19.97 -11.70 -19.54
N ASN A 22 19.25 -12.81 -19.43
CA ASN A 22 17.86 -12.87 -19.00
C ASN A 22 17.75 -12.48 -17.50
N GLY A 23 18.80 -11.90 -16.91
CA GLY A 23 18.82 -11.26 -15.59
C GLY A 23 17.94 -10.01 -15.48
N ASN A 24 17.28 -9.58 -16.56
CA ASN A 24 16.17 -8.67 -16.48
C ASN A 24 14.86 -9.45 -16.24
N SER A 25 14.75 -10.09 -15.07
CA SER A 25 13.42 -10.21 -14.46
C SER A 25 12.87 -8.78 -14.49
N GLN A 26 11.86 -8.47 -15.31
CA GLN A 26 11.33 -7.12 -15.43
C GLN A 26 11.18 -6.54 -14.03
N LYS A 27 12.09 -5.62 -13.62
CA LYS A 27 11.97 -4.96 -12.34
C LYS A 27 10.62 -4.26 -12.40
N ARG A 28 9.67 -4.75 -11.60
CA ARG A 28 8.33 -4.14 -11.52
C ARG A 28 8.55 -2.66 -11.25
N PRO A 29 7.85 -1.74 -11.94
CA PRO A 29 7.97 -0.32 -11.62
C PRO A 29 7.58 -0.10 -10.15
N PRO A 30 8.10 0.94 -9.49
CA PRO A 30 7.68 1.29 -8.14
C PRO A 30 6.17 1.60 -8.13
N ILE A 31 5.44 0.99 -7.21
CA ILE A 31 3.99 1.18 -7.05
C ILE A 31 3.73 2.10 -5.87
N ILE A 32 2.80 3.03 -6.05
CA ILE A 32 2.14 3.74 -4.95
C ILE A 32 0.76 3.12 -4.80
N ASP A 33 0.51 2.46 -3.67
CA ASP A 33 -0.83 2.00 -3.34
C ASP A 33 -1.65 3.19 -2.83
N MET A 34 -2.76 3.49 -3.51
CA MET A 34 -3.60 4.63 -3.18
C MET A 34 -4.61 4.32 -2.06
N HIS A 35 -4.77 3.07 -1.67
CA HIS A 35 -5.86 2.68 -0.76
C HIS A 35 -5.39 1.66 0.28
N LEU A 36 -4.77 2.15 1.35
CA LEU A 36 -4.29 1.31 2.45
C LEU A 36 -4.90 1.77 3.77
N HIS A 37 -5.29 0.81 4.63
CA HIS A 37 -5.85 1.11 5.95
C HIS A 37 -5.03 0.45 7.07
N THR A 38 -4.93 1.11 8.24
CA THR A 38 -4.34 0.49 9.45
C THR A 38 -5.16 -0.68 9.99
N GLY A 39 -6.42 -0.79 9.56
CA GLY A 39 -7.34 -1.89 9.90
C GLY A 39 -8.75 -1.62 9.36
N LEU A 40 -9.69 -2.53 9.65
CA LEU A 40 -11.11 -2.29 9.33
C LEU A 40 -11.75 -1.38 10.38
N PRO A 41 -12.82 -0.63 10.03
CA PRO A 41 -13.57 0.16 10.99
C PRO A 41 -14.21 -0.64 12.13
N HIS A 42 -14.38 -1.95 11.94
CA HIS A 42 -14.88 -2.88 12.95
C HIS A 42 -13.77 -3.83 13.38
N LYS A 43 -13.79 -4.25 14.65
CA LYS A 43 -12.80 -5.17 15.19
C LYS A 43 -12.92 -6.53 14.51
N VAL A 44 -11.81 -7.03 13.97
CA VAL A 44 -11.68 -8.39 13.44
C VAL A 44 -10.96 -9.24 14.49
N PRO A 45 -11.51 -10.39 14.91
CA PRO A 45 -10.80 -11.30 15.81
C PRO A 45 -9.48 -11.78 15.21
N ALA A 46 -8.45 -11.91 16.04
CA ALA A 46 -7.17 -12.47 15.63
C ALA A 46 -7.37 -13.86 15.01
N GLY A 47 -6.71 -14.12 13.87
CA GLY A 47 -6.80 -15.40 13.17
C GLY A 47 -8.10 -15.62 12.40
N ALA A 48 -9.05 -14.67 12.40
CA ALA A 48 -10.23 -14.76 11.54
C ALA A 48 -9.79 -14.91 10.06
N PRO A 49 -10.45 -15.77 9.27
CA PRO A 49 -10.06 -16.01 7.89
C PRO A 49 -10.18 -14.73 7.06
N SER A 50 -9.30 -14.57 6.07
CA SER A 50 -9.38 -13.45 5.12
C SER A 50 -10.78 -13.34 4.49
N LEU A 51 -11.31 -12.12 4.49
CA LEU A 51 -12.48 -11.79 3.67
C LEU A 51 -12.06 -11.89 2.20
N CYS A 52 -12.70 -12.76 1.43
CA CYS A 52 -12.37 -12.95 0.04
C CYS A 52 -13.64 -13.04 -0.81
N ARG A 53 -13.61 -12.49 -2.03
CA ARG A 53 -14.75 -12.46 -2.96
C ARG A 53 -14.28 -12.77 -4.40
N PRO A 54 -15.02 -13.57 -5.18
CA PRO A 54 -16.25 -14.26 -4.81
C PRO A 54 -15.98 -15.45 -3.88
N ALA A 55 -16.91 -15.74 -2.97
CA ALA A 55 -16.83 -16.90 -2.10
C ALA A 55 -17.28 -18.18 -2.84
N PRO A 56 -16.75 -19.37 -2.50
CA PRO A 56 -15.70 -19.61 -1.50
C PRO A 56 -14.29 -19.47 -2.08
N CYS A 57 -13.39 -18.89 -1.29
CA CYS A 57 -11.96 -18.84 -1.60
C CYS A 57 -11.19 -19.25 -0.36
N LYS A 58 -10.07 -19.95 -0.58
CA LYS A 58 -9.16 -20.33 0.49
C LYS A 58 -8.38 -19.07 0.86
N GLY A 59 -8.70 -18.47 2.00
CA GLY A 59 -7.88 -17.41 2.56
C GLY A 59 -6.56 -18.00 3.01
N ASP A 60 -5.45 -17.52 2.46
CA ASP A 60 -4.11 -18.05 2.78
C ASP A 60 -3.53 -17.44 4.07
N ALA A 61 -4.24 -16.51 4.71
CA ALA A 61 -3.81 -15.84 5.94
C ALA A 61 -4.99 -15.57 6.88
N GLY A 62 -4.70 -15.52 8.17
CA GLY A 62 -5.63 -15.03 9.20
C GLY A 62 -5.35 -13.57 9.56
N ALA A 63 -6.38 -12.88 10.04
CA ALA A 63 -6.28 -11.52 10.55
C ALA A 63 -5.18 -11.39 11.63
N ALA A 64 -4.43 -10.29 11.60
CA ALA A 64 -3.38 -10.01 12.57
C ALA A 64 -3.94 -9.88 13.99
N ALA A 65 -3.14 -10.23 15.00
CA ALA A 65 -3.57 -10.15 16.39
C ALA A 65 -3.56 -8.72 16.95
N ASN A 66 -2.70 -7.85 16.40
CA ASN A 66 -2.56 -6.46 16.82
C ASN A 66 -2.00 -5.59 15.69
N SER A 67 -1.96 -4.27 15.95
CA SER A 67 -1.52 -3.25 15.00
C SER A 67 -0.09 -3.43 14.51
N ALA A 68 0.85 -3.76 15.40
CA ALA A 68 2.25 -3.94 15.05
C ALA A 68 2.47 -5.16 14.14
N GLU A 69 1.76 -6.27 14.41
CA GLU A 69 1.76 -7.44 13.52
C GLU A 69 1.12 -7.11 12.16
N ASN A 70 0.04 -6.32 12.16
CA ASN A 70 -0.60 -5.88 10.92
C ASN A 70 0.35 -5.03 10.07
N LEU A 71 1.02 -4.04 10.67
CA LEU A 71 2.05 -3.22 10.01
C LEU A 71 3.16 -4.10 9.42
N LYS A 72 3.68 -5.06 10.20
CA LYS A 72 4.74 -5.97 9.73
C LYS A 72 4.28 -6.73 8.47
N LYS A 73 3.10 -7.36 8.53
CA LYS A 73 2.52 -8.11 7.41
C LYS A 73 2.26 -7.21 6.20
N THR A 74 1.79 -5.98 6.43
CA THR A 74 1.60 -4.97 5.37
C THR A 74 2.93 -4.66 4.68
N LEU A 75 4.00 -4.35 5.43
CA LEU A 75 5.31 -4.04 4.86
C LEU A 75 5.88 -5.24 4.07
N GLU A 76 5.72 -6.46 4.57
CA GLU A 76 6.10 -7.68 3.85
C GLU A 76 5.41 -7.79 2.48
N GLN A 77 4.10 -7.51 2.40
CA GLN A 77 3.38 -7.48 1.12
C GLN A 77 3.83 -6.32 0.25
N MET A 78 4.03 -5.13 0.83
CA MET A 78 4.51 -3.98 0.09
C MET A 78 5.87 -4.27 -0.56
N ASP A 79 6.79 -4.90 0.17
CA ASP A 79 8.10 -5.28 -0.36
C ASP A 79 7.97 -6.36 -1.46
N ARG A 80 7.15 -7.39 -1.23
CA ARG A 80 6.89 -8.46 -2.22
C ARG A 80 6.36 -7.94 -3.55
N TYR A 81 5.53 -6.91 -3.51
CA TYR A 81 4.87 -6.35 -4.69
C TYR A 81 5.50 -5.05 -5.21
N ASN A 82 6.65 -4.63 -4.65
CA ASN A 82 7.32 -3.38 -5.00
C ASN A 82 6.44 -2.12 -4.81
N ILE A 83 5.60 -2.14 -3.77
CA ILE A 83 4.84 -0.99 -3.29
C ILE A 83 5.79 -0.16 -2.41
N VAL A 84 6.32 0.90 -3.01
CA VAL A 84 7.30 1.76 -2.36
C VAL A 84 6.65 2.77 -1.42
N LYS A 85 5.36 3.06 -1.62
CA LYS A 85 4.61 4.03 -0.82
C LYS A 85 3.13 3.66 -0.74
N GLY A 86 2.49 3.85 0.40
CA GLY A 86 1.05 3.68 0.58
C GLY A 86 0.37 4.97 1.02
N PHE A 87 -0.78 5.31 0.44
CA PHE A 87 -1.71 6.27 1.02
C PHE A 87 -2.43 5.58 2.18
N LEU A 88 -1.99 5.90 3.40
CA LEU A 88 -2.42 5.22 4.62
C LEU A 88 -3.54 6.02 5.27
N SER A 89 -4.70 5.41 5.39
CA SER A 89 -5.86 5.92 6.12
C SER A 89 -6.20 5.04 7.32
N GLY A 90 -7.05 5.56 8.21
CA GLY A 90 -7.54 4.80 9.35
C GLY A 90 -8.52 5.63 10.17
N VAL A 91 -9.46 4.96 10.83
CA VAL A 91 -10.41 5.60 11.75
C VAL A 91 -9.74 6.03 13.06
N ASN A 92 -8.62 5.40 13.43
CA ASN A 92 -7.80 5.72 14.59
C ASN A 92 -6.58 6.53 14.13
N TRP A 93 -6.66 7.87 14.19
CA TRP A 93 -5.61 8.76 13.69
C TRP A 93 -4.25 8.61 14.41
N PRO A 94 -4.19 8.48 15.76
CA PRO A 94 -2.94 8.16 16.45
C PRO A 94 -2.21 6.96 15.85
N GLU A 95 -2.92 5.88 15.53
CA GLU A 95 -2.36 4.66 14.96
C GLU A 95 -1.81 4.87 13.54
N VAL A 96 -2.49 5.68 12.71
CA VAL A 96 -1.95 6.10 11.40
C VAL A 96 -0.60 6.81 11.59
N GLY A 97 -0.52 7.70 12.58
CA GLY A 97 0.72 8.39 12.94
C GLY A 97 1.82 7.44 13.45
N GLU A 98 1.47 6.46 14.28
CA GLU A 98 2.39 5.43 14.77
C GLU A 98 2.98 4.60 13.63
N TRP A 99 2.16 4.18 12.67
CA TRP A 99 2.61 3.45 11.48
C TRP A 99 3.55 4.31 10.61
N ALA A 100 3.18 5.56 10.35
CA ALA A 100 4.01 6.49 9.58
C ALA A 100 5.38 6.74 10.24
N LYS A 101 5.43 6.78 11.59
CA LYS A 101 6.68 6.91 12.35
C LYS A 101 7.49 5.62 12.37
N ALA A 102 6.84 4.46 12.51
CA ALA A 102 7.49 3.15 12.56
C ALA A 102 8.11 2.74 11.22
N ALA A 103 7.57 3.24 10.10
CA ALA A 103 8.12 3.01 8.76
C ALA A 103 8.29 4.34 7.98
N PRO A 104 9.29 5.16 8.34
CA PRO A 104 9.50 6.47 7.72
C PRO A 104 9.63 6.36 6.20
N GLY A 105 8.90 7.23 5.49
CA GLY A 105 8.93 7.28 4.03
C GLY A 105 8.07 6.24 3.30
N ARG A 106 7.52 5.24 4.01
CA ARG A 106 6.63 4.21 3.42
C ARG A 106 5.19 4.67 3.28
N PHE A 107 4.75 5.70 4.01
CA PHE A 107 3.35 6.10 4.04
C PHE A 107 3.14 7.60 3.81
N ILE A 108 2.04 7.93 3.13
CA ILE A 108 1.41 9.25 3.13
C ILE A 108 0.22 9.13 4.07
N ALA A 109 0.37 9.67 5.28
CA ALA A 109 -0.68 9.64 6.29
C ALA A 109 -1.87 10.51 5.88
N SER A 110 -3.07 9.97 6.08
CA SER A 110 -4.34 10.59 5.69
C SER A 110 -5.47 10.16 6.63
N PRO A 111 -6.54 10.95 6.77
CA PRO A 111 -7.69 10.60 7.61
C PRO A 111 -8.63 9.62 6.89
N PHE A 112 -9.38 8.81 7.66
CA PHE A 112 -10.61 8.17 7.19
C PHE A 112 -11.83 8.77 7.91
N VAL A 113 -12.71 9.45 7.16
CA VAL A 113 -13.97 10.00 7.67
C VAL A 113 -15.13 9.08 7.30
N LEU A 114 -15.47 8.14 8.18
CA LEU A 114 -16.53 7.15 7.91
C LEU A 114 -17.95 7.71 8.06
N LYS A 115 -18.17 8.56 9.09
CA LYS A 115 -19.50 9.07 9.44
C LYS A 115 -19.51 10.60 9.48
N PRO A 116 -20.60 11.25 9.06
CA PRO A 116 -20.76 12.69 9.23
C PRO A 116 -20.67 13.07 10.71
N GLY A 117 -20.06 14.22 11.00
CA GLY A 117 -19.92 14.73 12.36
C GLY A 117 -18.96 13.93 13.26
N SER A 118 -18.41 12.80 12.79
CA SER A 118 -17.42 12.02 13.57
C SER A 118 -16.06 12.71 13.68
N VAL A 119 -15.81 13.71 12.82
CA VAL A 119 -14.57 14.47 12.79
C VAL A 119 -14.87 15.93 13.08
N ASN A 120 -14.16 16.47 14.07
CA ASN A 120 -14.13 17.91 14.33
C ASN A 120 -13.26 18.58 13.26
N LEU A 121 -13.82 19.60 12.62
CA LEU A 121 -13.14 20.30 11.53
C LEU A 121 -11.85 20.99 11.97
N GLU A 122 -11.87 21.68 13.11
CA GLU A 122 -10.70 22.42 13.59
C GLU A 122 -9.59 21.45 14.01
N GLN A 123 -9.95 20.28 14.55
CA GLN A 123 -9.01 19.19 14.76
C GLN A 123 -8.39 18.74 13.43
N LEU A 124 -9.20 18.49 12.41
CA LEU A 124 -8.69 18.05 11.09
C LEU A 124 -7.76 19.10 10.46
N LYS A 125 -8.15 20.38 10.51
CA LYS A 125 -7.28 21.50 10.07
C LYS A 125 -5.97 21.54 10.87
N SER A 126 -6.02 21.28 12.17
CA SER A 126 -4.82 21.20 13.02
C SER A 126 -3.90 20.06 12.59
N GLU A 127 -4.43 18.88 12.26
CA GLU A 127 -3.63 17.74 11.78
C GLU A 127 -2.95 18.00 10.43
N TYR A 128 -3.60 18.75 9.53
CA TYR A 128 -2.96 19.18 8.29
C TYR A 128 -1.89 20.25 8.54
N ARG A 129 -2.16 21.23 9.40
CA ARG A 129 -1.19 22.29 9.75
C ARG A 129 0.04 21.74 10.46
N SER A 130 -0.11 20.71 11.28
CA SER A 130 1.01 20.05 11.97
C SER A 130 1.85 19.17 11.02
N GLY A 131 1.37 18.92 9.80
CA GLY A 131 1.98 17.99 8.86
C GLY A 131 1.77 16.52 9.22
N HIS A 132 0.94 16.22 10.23
CA HIS A 132 0.56 14.86 10.59
C HIS A 132 -0.15 14.18 9.43
N PHE A 133 -1.10 14.89 8.78
CA PHE A 133 -1.69 14.46 7.52
C PHE A 133 -1.08 15.19 6.34
N ARG A 134 -0.76 14.41 5.29
CA ARG A 134 -0.18 14.90 4.04
C ARG A 134 -1.01 14.52 2.81
N GLY A 135 -2.11 13.80 3.02
CA GLY A 135 -3.06 13.42 2.00
C GLY A 135 -4.49 13.47 2.52
N MET A 136 -5.45 13.46 1.60
CA MET A 136 -6.87 13.25 1.91
C MET A 136 -7.20 11.79 1.62
N GLY A 137 -7.63 11.06 2.65
CA GLY A 137 -7.95 9.64 2.54
C GLY A 137 -9.41 9.42 2.20
N GLU A 138 -9.96 8.30 2.67
CA GLU A 138 -11.34 7.94 2.38
C GLU A 138 -12.35 8.85 3.10
N ILE A 139 -13.33 9.35 2.36
CA ILE A 139 -14.53 10.01 2.88
C ILE A 139 -15.71 9.07 2.64
N GLY A 140 -15.98 8.21 3.60
CA GLY A 140 -16.97 7.13 3.51
C GLY A 140 -18.42 7.57 3.74
N THR A 141 -18.68 8.86 4.01
CA THR A 141 -20.04 9.34 4.33
C THR A 141 -21.05 9.08 3.21
N GLN A 142 -20.59 9.00 1.96
CA GLN A 142 -21.43 8.67 0.81
C GLN A 142 -21.94 7.22 0.84
N LEU A 143 -21.19 6.29 1.45
CA LEU A 143 -21.62 4.91 1.67
C LEU A 143 -22.80 4.82 2.65
N MET A 144 -23.06 5.90 3.40
CA MET A 144 -24.19 6.03 4.31
C MET A 144 -25.40 6.73 3.66
N GLY A 145 -25.42 6.88 2.34
CA GLY A 145 -26.53 7.50 1.60
C GLY A 145 -26.55 9.02 1.62
N ILE A 146 -25.45 9.66 2.04
CA ILE A 146 -25.36 11.12 2.11
C ILE A 146 -24.76 11.66 0.81
N PRO A 147 -25.49 12.52 0.08
CA PRO A 147 -25.00 13.04 -1.18
C PRO A 147 -23.75 13.92 -0.95
N PRO A 148 -22.84 14.00 -1.94
CA PRO A 148 -21.77 14.99 -1.92
C PRO A 148 -22.40 16.38 -1.98
N GLN A 149 -22.45 17.07 -0.84
CA GLN A 149 -22.99 18.42 -0.73
C GLN A 149 -21.85 19.41 -0.44
N ARG A 150 -22.04 20.66 -0.91
CA ARG A 150 -21.06 21.74 -0.72
C ARG A 150 -20.69 21.96 0.75
N SER A 151 -21.57 21.68 1.71
CA SER A 151 -21.28 21.83 3.15
C SER A 151 -20.44 20.71 3.78
N ILE A 152 -20.24 19.57 3.10
CA ILE A 152 -19.29 18.55 3.57
C ILE A 152 -17.85 18.96 3.22
N ALA A 153 -17.64 19.56 2.05
CA ALA A 153 -16.32 20.02 1.59
C ALA A 153 -16.04 21.51 1.86
N GLY A 154 -17.07 22.35 1.97
CA GLY A 154 -16.99 23.82 2.06
C GLY A 154 -16.58 24.37 3.42
N THR A 155 -16.24 23.49 4.36
CA THR A 155 -15.49 23.87 5.55
C THR A 155 -14.08 23.24 5.59
N LEU A 156 -13.76 22.37 4.62
CA LEU A 156 -12.52 21.57 4.54
C LEU A 156 -11.46 22.11 3.56
N PHE A 157 -11.73 23.19 2.82
CA PHE A 157 -10.74 23.89 2.00
C PHE A 157 -10.83 25.39 2.24
#